data_AF-A0A2T3B9S8-F1
#
_entry.id   AF-A0A2T3B9S8-F1
#
_cell.length_a   1.000
_cell.length_b   1.000
_cell.length_c   1.000
_cell.angle_alpha   90.00
_cell.angle_beta   90.00
_cell.angle_gamma   90.00
#
_symmetry.space_group_name_H-M   'P 1'
#
loop_
_entity.id
_entity.type
_entity.pdbx_description
1 polymer ?
#
loop_
_entity_poly.entity_id
_entity_poly.type
_entity_poly.pdbx_seq_one_letter_code
_entity_poly.pdbx_strand_id
1 'polypeptide(L)'
;ITHLSDQQYREPADLYFEAVVEYSEDARKEGRYIEVEYSGHVISIIAPGIGSFVLTSDLHSRQILFNSPISGSKAFDWVAQGE
;
A
#
# COMPACT_ATOMS: atom_id res chain seq x y z
N ILE A 1 4.07 8.74 -17.51
CA ILE A 1 4.89 8.65 -16.29
C ILE A 1 5.03 10.05 -15.75
N THR A 2 4.48 10.31 -14.56
CA THR A 2 4.53 11.63 -13.93
C THR A 2 5.94 11.89 -13.40
N HIS A 3 6.57 13.00 -13.80
CA HIS A 3 7.87 13.40 -13.26
C HIS A 3 7.69 14.04 -11.88
N LEU A 4 7.69 13.21 -10.82
CA LEU A 4 7.67 13.68 -9.44
C LEU A 4 9.09 13.86 -8.90
N SER A 5 9.35 14.91 -8.11
CA SER A 5 10.53 14.91 -7.23
C SER A 5 10.35 13.90 -6.09
N ASP A 6 11.45 13.55 -5.40
CA ASP A 6 11.39 12.61 -4.27
C ASP A 6 10.44 13.11 -3.17
N GLN A 7 10.42 14.42 -2.92
CA GLN A 7 9.50 15.03 -1.95
C GLN A 7 8.05 14.96 -2.43
N GLN A 8 7.79 15.21 -3.72
CA GLN A 8 6.46 15.13 -4.31
C GLN A 8 5.90 13.71 -4.36
N TYR A 9 6.77 12.69 -4.29
CA TYR A 9 6.35 11.29 -4.16
C TYR A 9 6.18 10.86 -2.70
N ARG A 10 7.13 11.23 -1.84
CA ARG A 10 7.17 10.78 -0.44
C ARG A 10 5.91 11.16 0.34
N GLU A 11 5.55 12.44 0.32
CA GLU A 11 4.44 12.93 1.15
C GLU A 11 3.10 12.27 0.80
N PRO A 12 2.69 12.14 -0.48
CA PRO A 12 1.49 11.39 -0.83
C PRO A 12 1.58 9.89 -0.56
N ALA A 13 2.75 9.28 -0.74
CA ALA A 13 2.95 7.86 -0.44
C ALA A 13 2.79 7.60 1.07
N ASP A 14 3.35 8.45 1.92
CA ASP A 14 3.24 8.34 3.38
C ASP A 14 1.77 8.44 3.81
N LEU A 15 1.05 9.44 3.31
CA LEU A 15 -0.39 9.61 3.57
C LEU A 15 -1.22 8.41 3.11
N TYR A 16 -0.88 7.83 1.94
CA TYR A 16 -1.57 6.64 1.45
C TYR A 16 -1.35 5.43 2.37
N PHE A 17 -0.12 5.21 2.84
CA PHE A 17 0.19 4.11 3.75
C PHE A 17 -0.48 4.29 5.11
N GLU A 18 -0.51 5.50 5.65
CA GLU A 18 -1.26 5.82 6.89
C GLU A 18 -2.74 5.50 6.74
N ALA A 19 -3.37 5.90 5.63
CA ALA A 19 -4.77 5.61 5.36
C ALA A 19 -5.02 4.09 5.24
N VAL A 20 -4.15 3.33 4.57
CA VAL A 20 -4.29 1.87 4.47
C VAL A 20 -4.21 1.20 5.85
N VAL A 21 -3.31 1.65 6.71
CA VAL A 21 -3.22 1.14 8.09
C VAL A 21 -4.50 1.45 8.86
N GLU A 22 -5.00 2.69 8.80
CA GLU A 22 -6.25 3.11 9.45
C GLU A 22 -7.44 2.25 8.98
N TYR A 23 -7.62 2.10 7.66
CA TYR A 23 -8.67 1.24 7.11
C TYR A 23 -8.54 -0.23 7.53
N SER A 24 -7.31 -0.72 7.68
CA SER A 24 -7.07 -2.10 8.09
C SER A 24 -7.38 -2.30 9.58
N GLU A 25 -7.07 -1.32 10.42
CA GLU A 25 -7.45 -1.34 11.85
C GLU A 25 -8.97 -1.22 12.03
N ASP A 26 -9.65 -0.38 11.25
CA ASP A 26 -11.11 -0.29 11.27
C ASP A 26 -11.77 -1.58 10.79
N ALA A 27 -11.23 -2.21 9.75
CA ALA A 27 -11.66 -3.53 9.31
C ALA A 27 -11.58 -4.59 10.43
N ARG A 28 -10.52 -4.56 11.25
CA ARG A 28 -10.40 -5.44 12.42
C ARG A 28 -11.45 -5.13 13.48
N LYS A 29 -11.73 -3.84 13.75
CA LYS A 29 -12.79 -3.42 14.68
C LYS A 29 -14.18 -3.86 14.21
N GLU A 30 -14.42 -3.87 12.91
CA GLU A 30 -15.65 -4.39 12.27
C GLU A 30 -15.76 -5.92 12.31
N GLY A 31 -14.76 -6.62 12.84
CA GLY A 31 -14.76 -8.08 12.99
C GLY A 31 -14.18 -8.83 11.80
N ARG A 32 -13.51 -8.16 10.85
CA ARG A 32 -12.73 -8.87 9.82
C ARG A 32 -11.54 -9.55 10.48
N TYR A 33 -11.40 -10.85 10.25
CA TYR A 33 -10.29 -11.63 10.78
C TYR A 33 -9.07 -11.44 9.87
N ILE A 34 -8.31 -10.38 10.12
CA ILE A 34 -7.05 -10.07 9.45
C ILE A 34 -5.98 -9.70 10.49
N GLU A 35 -4.73 -10.01 10.18
CA GLU A 35 -3.56 -9.54 10.92
C GLU A 35 -2.85 -8.47 10.10
N VAL A 36 -2.44 -7.37 10.73
CA VAL A 36 -1.86 -6.21 10.05
C VAL A 36 -0.54 -5.89 10.72
N GLU A 37 0.53 -5.83 9.94
CA GLU A 37 1.85 -5.40 10.37
C GLU A 37 2.30 -4.23 9.50
N TYR A 38 2.74 -3.16 10.14
CA TYR A 38 3.27 -1.97 9.47
C TYR A 38 4.71 -1.72 9.93
N SER A 39 5.64 -1.62 8.98
CA SER A 39 7.06 -1.36 9.25
C SER A 39 7.67 -0.48 8.16
N GLY A 40 7.88 0.81 8.46
CA GLY A 40 8.37 1.77 7.48
C GLY A 40 7.41 1.91 6.30
N HIS A 41 7.86 1.75 5.06
CA HIS A 41 6.98 1.76 3.89
C HIS A 41 6.58 0.35 3.43
N VAL A 42 6.36 -0.56 4.37
CA VAL A 42 5.91 -1.93 4.13
C VAL A 42 4.69 -2.22 5.01
N ILE A 43 3.59 -2.62 4.39
CA ILE A 43 2.39 -3.13 5.07
C ILE A 43 2.21 -4.59 4.67
N SER A 44 2.08 -5.46 5.67
CA SER A 44 1.71 -6.87 5.50
C SER A 44 0.33 -7.08 6.11
N ILE A 45 -0.62 -7.60 5.31
CA ILE A 45 -1.96 -7.98 5.77
C ILE A 45 -2.13 -9.47 5.53
N ILE A 46 -2.35 -10.23 6.59
CA ILE A 46 -2.60 -11.67 6.52
C ILE A 46 -4.10 -11.90 6.68
N ALA A 47 -4.72 -12.47 5.65
CA ALA A 47 -6.12 -12.88 5.65
C ALA A 47 -6.19 -14.42 5.65
N PRO A 48 -6.68 -15.06 6.73
CA PRO A 48 -6.75 -16.51 6.84
C PRO A 48 -7.61 -17.15 5.75
N GLY A 49 -7.11 -18.24 5.18
CA GLY A 49 -7.75 -18.92 4.04
C GLY A 49 -7.54 -18.24 2.67
N ILE A 50 -6.94 -17.04 2.64
CA ILE A 50 -6.65 -16.31 1.40
C ILE A 50 -5.13 -16.18 1.19
N GLY A 51 -4.39 -15.72 2.20
CA GLY A 51 -2.94 -15.53 2.14
C GLY A 51 -2.48 -14.16 2.65
N SER A 52 -1.22 -13.83 2.35
CA SER A 52 -0.59 -12.56 2.75
C SER A 52 -0.56 -11.58 1.58
N PHE A 53 -1.06 -10.37 1.83
CA PHE A 53 -0.99 -9.23 0.94
C PHE A 53 0.14 -8.31 1.42
N VAL A 54 1.00 -7.87 0.52
CA VAL A 54 2.12 -6.99 0.86
C VAL A 54 2.09 -5.74 0.00
N LEU A 55 2.04 -4.58 0.65
CA LEU A 55 2.17 -3.28 0.00
C LEU A 55 3.53 -2.68 0.37
N THR A 56 4.31 -2.25 -0.63
CA THR A 56 5.60 -1.58 -0.41
C THR A 56 5.72 -0.32 -1.24
N SER A 57 6.41 0.69 -0.74
CA SER A 57 6.78 1.88 -1.52
C SER A 57 8.31 1.99 -1.60
N ASP A 58 8.80 2.29 -2.80
CA ASP A 58 10.22 2.52 -3.07
C ASP A 58 10.43 3.91 -3.70
N LEU A 59 11.30 4.71 -3.10
CA LEU A 59 11.62 6.07 -3.55
C LEU A 59 12.39 6.09 -4.87
N HIS A 60 13.14 5.04 -5.19
CA HIS A 60 13.94 5.00 -6.42
C HIS A 60 13.04 4.86 -7.66
N SER A 61 12.04 3.99 -7.58
CA SER A 61 11.05 3.78 -8.64
C SER A 61 9.91 4.79 -8.60
N ARG A 62 9.64 5.41 -7.43
CA ARG A 62 8.47 6.28 -7.20
C ARG A 62 7.15 5.57 -7.49
N GLN A 63 7.09 4.31 -7.09
CA GLN A 63 5.97 3.42 -7.30
C GLN A 63 5.57 2.73 -6.01
N ILE A 64 4.27 2.46 -5.91
CA ILE A 64 3.72 1.55 -4.89
C ILE A 64 3.60 0.17 -5.53
N LEU A 65 4.23 -0.82 -4.91
CA LEU A 65 4.14 -2.21 -5.29
C LEU A 65 3.13 -2.91 -4.40
N PHE A 66 2.28 -3.74 -5.02
CA PHE A 66 1.30 -4.55 -4.33
C PHE A 66 1.44 -6.01 -4.75
N ASN A 67 1.65 -6.88 -3.78
CA ASN A 67 1.68 -8.32 -3.97
C ASN A 67 0.42 -8.94 -3.38
N SER A 68 -0.37 -9.59 -4.23
CA SER A 68 -1.62 -10.24 -3.85
C SER A 68 -1.54 -11.74 -4.13
N PRO A 69 -1.99 -12.60 -3.20
CA PRO A 69 -2.10 -14.03 -3.44
C PRO A 69 -3.23 -14.38 -4.44
N ILE A 70 -4.13 -13.43 -4.72
CA ILE A 70 -5.27 -13.60 -5.63
C ILE A 70 -4.94 -13.08 -7.03
N SER A 71 -4.32 -11.89 -7.10
CA SER A 71 -4.16 -11.14 -8.36
C SER A 71 -2.70 -10.97 -8.82
N GLY A 72 -1.75 -11.54 -8.08
CA GLY A 72 -0.33 -11.43 -8.34
C GLY A 72 0.23 -10.04 -7.97
N SER A 73 1.40 -9.74 -8.52
CA SER A 73 2.12 -8.49 -8.29
C SER A 73 1.66 -7.38 -9.24
N LYS A 74 1.48 -6.18 -8.72
CA LYS A 74 1.15 -4.96 -9.47
C LYS A 74 2.05 -3.81 -9.01
N ALA A 75 2.39 -2.94 -9.95
CA ALA A 75 3.08 -1.68 -9.67
C ALA A 75 2.14 -0.52 -10.05
N PHE A 76 2.06 0.47 -9.17
CA PHE A 76 1.22 1.64 -9.33
C PHE A 76 2.10 2.88 -9.39
N ASP A 77 2.03 3.59 -10.51
CA ASP A 77 2.60 4.91 -10.69
C ASP A 77 1.63 5.98 -10.16
N TRP A 78 2.19 7.08 -9.67
CA TRP A 78 1.39 8.27 -9.41
C TRP A 78 0.96 8.91 -10.74
N VAL A 79 -0.34 9.10 -10.93
CA VAL A 79 -0.91 9.76 -12.11
C VAL A 79 -1.59 11.06 -11.69
N ALA A 80 -1.30 12.16 -12.38
CA ALA A 80 -2.03 13.40 -12.18
C ALA A 80 -3.48 13.20 -12.67
N GLN A 81 -4.47 13.65 -11.88
CA GLN A 81 -5.87 13.56 -12.27
C GLN A 81 -6.13 14.50 -13.46
N GLY A 82 -6.13 13.98 -14.69
CA GLY A 82 -6.38 14.79 -15.89
C GLY A 82 -5.78 14.30 -17.23
N GLU A 83 -5.14 13.14 -17.29
CA GLU A 83 -4.71 12.50 -18.56
C GLU A 83 -5.55 11.25 -18.89
#